data_AF-A0A9R1Q197-F1
#
_entry.id   AF-A0A9R1Q197-F1
#
_cell.length_a   1.000
_cell.length_b   1.000
_cell.length_c   1.000
_cell.angle_alpha   90.00
_cell.angle_beta   90.00
_cell.angle_gamma   90.00
#
_symmetry.space_group_name_H-M   'P 1'
#
loop_
_entity.id
_entity.type
_entity.pdbx_description
1 polymer ?
#
loop_
_entity_poly.entity_id
_entity_poly.type
_entity_poly.pdbx_seq_one_letter_code
_entity_poly.pdbx_strand_id
1 'polypeptide(L)'
;MYHDTPKEYHGSQISPQRLSNLCSTEKAHYSADEALVLKQKAEDVLPYLNDRCVYLVGMMGSGKTTVGKIIAEVLGYSFFDSDKLVEQSVGIPSVAEIFQVHSEAFFRDNEAYAKLTALFEQRMDSYANADARVSLENIAFKQGHNDVNVLTPSAIAIEALLKMESFLTEKAMVRN
;
A
#
# COMPACT_ATOMS: atom_id res chain seq x y z
N MET A 1 8.00 -37.62 -24.35
CA MET A 1 7.26 -37.61 -23.07
C MET A 1 8.07 -36.77 -22.10
N TYR A 2 7.73 -35.49 -21.95
CA TYR A 2 8.37 -34.64 -20.94
C TYR A 2 7.61 -34.83 -19.63
N HIS A 3 8.29 -35.41 -18.64
CA HIS A 3 7.86 -35.38 -17.25
C HIS A 3 8.29 -34.02 -16.69
N ASP A 4 7.33 -33.18 -16.33
CA ASP A 4 7.59 -31.97 -15.55
C ASP A 4 6.72 -32.05 -14.29
N THR A 5 7.36 -32.36 -13.17
CA THR A 5 6.75 -32.35 -11.84
C THR A 5 6.58 -30.90 -11.39
N PRO A 6 5.47 -30.52 -10.74
CA PRO A 6 5.25 -29.17 -10.27
C PRO A 6 6.29 -28.81 -9.19
N LYS A 7 7.08 -27.76 -9.44
CA LYS A 7 7.91 -27.15 -8.39
C LYS A 7 6.99 -26.44 -7.40
N GLU A 8 6.94 -26.96 -6.18
CA GLU A 8 6.32 -26.29 -5.05
C GLU A 8 6.96 -24.91 -4.85
N TYR A 9 6.17 -23.85 -5.09
CA TYR A 9 6.55 -22.49 -4.76
C TYR A 9 6.48 -22.32 -3.24
N HIS A 10 7.58 -22.64 -2.55
CA HIS A 10 7.76 -22.24 -1.17
C HIS A 10 7.88 -20.72 -1.15
N GLY A 11 6.97 -20.05 -0.44
CA GLY A 11 6.96 -18.61 -0.25
C GLY A 11 8.33 -18.13 0.20
N SER A 12 9.09 -17.56 -0.73
CA SER A 12 10.42 -17.03 -0.45
C SER A 12 10.26 -15.80 0.42
N GLN A 13 10.62 -15.94 1.69
CA GLN A 13 10.87 -14.80 2.57
C GLN A 13 11.83 -13.85 1.84
N ILE A 14 11.34 -12.66 1.51
CA ILE A 14 12.17 -11.63 0.89
C ILE A 14 13.18 -11.20 1.95
N SER A 15 14.46 -11.49 1.70
CA SER A 15 15.56 -11.18 2.61
C SER A 15 15.66 -9.66 2.85
N PRO A 16 15.82 -9.19 4.10
CA PRO A 16 15.86 -7.76 4.45
C PRO A 16 16.87 -6.93 3.65
N GLN A 17 17.95 -7.56 3.20
CA GLN A 17 19.08 -6.90 2.51
C GLN A 17 18.79 -6.51 1.06
N ARG A 18 17.67 -6.97 0.46
CA ARG A 18 17.27 -6.62 -0.92
C ARG A 18 16.31 -5.42 -0.97
N LEU A 19 15.84 -4.95 0.19
CA LEU A 19 14.85 -3.87 0.36
C LEU A 19 15.47 -2.47 0.35
N SER A 20 16.80 -2.34 0.55
CA SER A 20 17.48 -1.04 0.75
C SER A 20 17.65 -0.20 -0.53
N ASN A 21 17.48 -0.79 -1.72
CA ASN A 21 17.94 -0.16 -2.97
C ASN A 21 16.86 0.49 -3.83
N LEU A 22 15.62 0.63 -3.33
CA LEU A 22 14.48 1.20 -4.09
C LEU A 22 13.92 2.49 -3.49
N CYS A 23 14.52 3.01 -2.41
CA CYS A 23 14.02 4.18 -1.70
C CYS A 23 14.61 5.48 -2.27
N SER A 24 13.85 6.15 -3.13
CA SER A 24 14.10 7.56 -3.49
C SER A 24 13.40 8.46 -2.48
N THR A 25 14.15 9.04 -1.55
CA THR A 25 13.65 10.01 -0.57
C THR A 25 13.45 11.39 -1.22
N GLU A 26 12.28 11.63 -1.79
CA GLU A 26 11.79 12.99 -2.00
C GLU A 26 11.27 13.51 -0.66
N LYS A 27 11.87 14.57 -0.10
CA LYS A 27 11.37 15.21 1.11
C LYS A 27 9.96 15.73 0.85
N ALA A 28 8.99 15.30 1.63
CA ALA A 28 7.63 15.79 1.55
C ALA A 28 7.55 17.26 2.02
N HIS A 29 6.85 18.10 1.24
CA HIS A 29 6.61 19.51 1.56
C HIS A 29 5.43 19.63 2.53
N TYR A 30 5.71 19.72 3.83
CA TYR A 30 4.74 20.10 4.88
C TYR A 30 5.40 21.02 5.93
N SER A 31 4.58 21.73 6.70
CA SER A 31 5.04 22.70 7.71
C SER A 31 5.71 22.02 8.91
N ALA A 32 6.46 22.79 9.70
CA ALA A 32 7.12 22.28 10.91
C ALA A 32 6.12 21.77 11.96
N ASP A 33 4.97 22.45 12.08
CA ASP A 33 3.90 22.03 13.00
C ASP A 33 3.29 20.70 12.57
N GLU A 34 3.04 20.52 11.25
CA GLU A 34 2.58 19.24 10.71
C GLU A 34 3.61 18.12 10.90
N ALA A 35 4.90 18.42 10.73
CA ALA A 35 5.98 17.46 10.95
C ALA A 35 6.00 16.96 12.41
N LEU A 36 5.79 17.87 13.37
CA LEU A 36 5.72 17.53 14.79
C LEU A 36 4.51 16.65 15.11
N VAL A 37 3.33 16.99 14.57
CA VAL A 37 2.10 16.21 14.77
C VAL A 37 2.23 14.83 14.15
N LEU A 38 2.76 14.73 12.92
CA LEU A 38 3.01 13.45 12.25
C LEU A 38 3.93 12.56 13.07
N LYS A 39 5.03 13.12 13.60
CA LYS A 39 5.97 12.36 14.42
C LYS A 39 5.32 11.87 15.72
N GLN A 40 4.60 12.75 16.42
CA GLN A 40 3.89 12.35 17.65
C GLN A 40 2.89 11.22 17.38
N LYS A 41 2.14 11.31 16.28
CA LYS A 41 1.16 10.28 15.92
C LYS A 41 1.77 8.97 15.44
N ALA A 42 2.95 9.03 14.82
CA ALA A 42 3.72 7.83 14.52
C ALA A 42 4.15 7.12 15.81
N GLU A 43 4.68 7.86 16.80
CA GLU A 43 5.09 7.32 18.10
C GLU A 43 3.93 6.66 18.86
N ASP A 44 2.72 7.23 18.77
CA ASP A 44 1.51 6.65 19.38
C ASP A 44 1.12 5.29 18.74
N VAL A 45 1.38 5.10 17.44
CA VAL A 45 0.97 3.91 16.67
C VAL A 45 2.00 2.77 16.72
N LEU A 46 3.29 3.11 16.74
CA LEU A 46 4.40 2.16 16.62
C LEU A 46 4.33 0.95 17.57
N PRO A 47 3.98 1.09 18.87
CA PRO A 47 3.90 -0.04 19.79
C PRO A 47 2.90 -1.12 19.37
N TYR A 48 1.88 -0.75 18.59
CA TYR A 48 0.81 -1.66 18.19
C TYR A 48 1.06 -2.30 16.82
N LEU A 49 1.98 -1.75 16.02
CA LEU A 49 2.26 -2.26 14.67
C LEU A 49 2.95 -3.63 14.68
N ASN A 50 3.83 -3.93 15.64
CA ASN A 50 4.49 -5.25 15.74
C ASN A 50 5.05 -5.77 14.40
N ASP A 51 5.77 -4.93 13.65
CA ASP A 51 6.33 -5.21 12.31
C ASP A 51 5.31 -5.54 11.21
N ARG A 52 4.02 -5.25 11.43
CA ARG A 52 2.95 -5.52 10.46
C ARG A 52 2.93 -4.49 9.33
N CYS A 53 2.53 -4.95 8.15
CA CYS A 53 2.34 -4.10 6.98
C CYS A 53 1.07 -3.24 7.10
N VAL A 54 1.18 -1.99 6.62
CA VAL A 54 0.07 -1.05 6.49
C VAL A 54 -0.29 -0.90 5.01
N TYR A 55 -1.58 -1.01 4.70
CA TYR A 55 -2.07 -0.87 3.33
C TYR A 55 -2.94 0.38 3.18
N LEU A 56 -2.56 1.24 2.23
CA LEU A 56 -3.35 2.38 1.79
C LEU A 56 -4.19 1.98 0.58
N VAL A 57 -5.50 2.24 0.66
CA VAL A 57 -6.45 1.92 -0.41
C VAL A 57 -7.19 3.18 -0.85
N GLY A 58 -7.57 3.21 -2.13
CA GLY A 58 -8.28 4.35 -2.72
C GLY A 58 -8.16 4.43 -4.24
N MET A 59 -8.92 5.34 -4.83
CA MET A 59 -9.04 5.59 -6.26
C MET A 59 -7.71 5.99 -6.90
N MET A 60 -7.58 5.82 -8.21
CA MET A 60 -6.44 6.36 -8.96
C MET A 60 -6.40 7.89 -8.79
N GLY A 61 -5.22 8.46 -8.58
CA GLY A 61 -5.04 9.90 -8.37
C GLY A 61 -5.32 10.41 -6.95
N SER A 62 -5.79 9.58 -6.01
CA SER A 62 -6.10 10.02 -4.63
C SER A 62 -4.88 10.34 -3.74
N GLY A 63 -3.66 10.34 -4.30
CA GLY A 63 -2.44 10.69 -3.57
C GLY A 63 -1.84 9.57 -2.71
N LYS A 64 -2.26 8.30 -2.86
CA LYS A 64 -1.75 7.14 -2.09
C LYS A 64 -0.23 7.06 -2.05
N THR A 65 0.45 7.28 -3.18
CA THR A 65 1.92 7.23 -3.26
C THR A 65 2.56 8.33 -2.40
N THR A 66 2.02 9.55 -2.46
CA THR A 66 2.51 10.69 -1.66
C THR A 66 2.26 10.46 -0.17
N VAL A 67 1.03 10.12 0.21
CA VAL A 67 0.64 9.86 1.60
C VAL A 67 1.40 8.67 2.17
N GLY A 68 1.58 7.61 1.38
CA GLY A 68 2.32 6.41 1.78
C GLY A 68 3.80 6.67 2.04
N LYS A 69 4.44 7.51 1.22
CA LYS A 69 5.82 7.95 1.48
C LYS A 69 5.93 8.73 2.80
N ILE A 70 5.00 9.64 3.08
CA ILE A 70 4.98 10.42 4.34
C ILE A 70 4.84 9.48 5.54
N ILE A 71 3.86 8.58 5.51
CA ILE A 71 3.61 7.62 6.60
C ILE A 71 4.81 6.69 6.80
N ALA A 72 5.40 6.19 5.71
CA ALA A 72 6.57 5.32 5.78
C ALA A 72 7.77 6.03 6.40
N GLU A 73 8.01 7.29 6.02
CA GLU A 73 9.10 8.11 6.58
C GLU A 73 8.96 8.27 8.10
N VAL A 74 7.77 8.65 8.59
CA VAL A 74 7.57 8.94 10.02
C VAL A 74 7.49 7.69 10.89
N LEU A 75 7.05 6.56 10.33
CA LEU A 75 7.07 5.26 11.01
C LEU A 75 8.43 4.55 10.92
N GLY A 76 9.35 5.01 10.06
CA GLY A 76 10.61 4.30 9.77
C GLY A 76 10.41 3.02 8.95
N TYR A 77 9.31 2.93 8.19
CA TYR A 77 8.97 1.79 7.34
C TYR A 77 9.48 1.98 5.91
N SER A 78 9.58 0.89 5.16
CA SER A 78 9.77 0.93 3.71
C SER A 78 8.43 1.15 3.00
N PHE A 79 8.42 2.01 1.98
CA PHE A 79 7.26 2.21 1.11
C PHE A 79 7.38 1.36 -0.17
N PHE A 80 6.28 0.70 -0.55
CA PHE A 80 6.17 -0.03 -1.81
C PHE A 80 4.94 0.42 -2.59
N ASP A 81 5.14 0.73 -3.87
CA ASP A 81 4.04 0.89 -4.81
C ASP A 81 3.67 -0.48 -5.37
N SER A 82 2.48 -0.94 -5.03
CA SER A 82 2.01 -2.27 -5.44
C SER A 82 2.05 -2.39 -6.97
N ASP A 83 1.60 -1.37 -7.71
CA ASP A 83 1.49 -1.42 -9.19
C ASP A 83 2.85 -1.55 -9.85
N LYS A 84 3.86 -0.88 -9.31
CA LYS A 84 5.25 -1.07 -9.74
C LYS A 84 5.77 -2.48 -9.48
N LEU A 85 5.42 -3.09 -8.35
CA LEU A 85 5.82 -4.48 -8.07
C LEU A 85 5.21 -5.45 -9.07
N VAL A 86 3.96 -5.23 -9.48
CA VAL A 86 3.31 -6.06 -10.50
C VAL A 86 3.92 -5.84 -11.87
N GLU A 87 4.16 -4.59 -12.28
CA GLU A 87 4.87 -4.25 -13.51
C GLU A 87 6.20 -4.99 -13.62
N GLN A 88 7.02 -4.93 -12.57
CA GLN A 88 8.30 -5.62 -12.50
C GLN A 88 8.16 -7.15 -12.57
N SER A 89 7.15 -7.71 -11.90
CA SER A 89 6.95 -9.16 -11.86
C SER A 89 6.47 -9.75 -13.19
N VAL A 90 5.73 -8.98 -13.99
CA VAL A 90 5.18 -9.42 -15.28
C VAL A 90 6.03 -8.92 -16.46
N GLY A 91 6.92 -7.95 -16.25
CA GLY A 91 7.78 -7.39 -17.30
C GLY A 91 7.03 -6.42 -18.22
N ILE A 92 6.00 -5.76 -17.71
CA ILE A 92 5.17 -4.80 -18.46
C ILE A 92 5.53 -3.36 -18.09
N PRO A 93 5.41 -2.40 -19.01
CA PRO A 93 5.81 -1.01 -18.76
C PRO A 93 4.83 -0.24 -17.87
N SER A 94 3.52 -0.57 -17.90
CA SER A 94 2.50 0.11 -17.11
C SER A 94 1.24 -0.74 -16.93
N VAL A 95 0.81 -0.97 -15.68
CA VAL A 95 -0.50 -1.58 -15.39
C VAL A 95 -1.63 -0.68 -15.88
N ALA A 96 -1.49 0.65 -15.69
CA ALA A 96 -2.53 1.61 -16.06
C ALA A 96 -2.80 1.64 -17.56
N GLU A 97 -1.76 1.52 -18.40
CA GLU A 97 -1.89 1.47 -19.86
C GLU A 97 -2.63 0.22 -20.32
N ILE A 98 -2.38 -0.92 -19.68
CA ILE A 98 -3.09 -2.18 -19.98
C ILE A 98 -4.60 -2.00 -19.80
N PHE A 99 -5.02 -1.34 -18.72
CA PHE A 99 -6.45 -1.09 -18.46
C PHE A 99 -7.07 -0.01 -19.37
N GLN A 100 -6.27 0.93 -19.89
CA GLN A 100 -6.77 1.96 -20.81
C GLN A 100 -6.91 1.45 -22.25
N VAL A 101 -6.03 0.56 -22.69
CA VAL A 101 -5.86 0.23 -24.11
C VAL A 101 -6.55 -1.08 -24.50
N HIS A 102 -6.77 -2.01 -23.58
CA HIS A 102 -7.21 -3.36 -23.92
C HIS A 102 -8.68 -3.64 -23.56
N SER A 103 -9.45 -4.13 -24.52
CA SER A 103 -10.79 -4.70 -24.33
C SER A 103 -10.72 -6.19 -24.02
N GLU A 104 -11.78 -6.78 -23.44
CA GLU A 104 -11.92 -8.20 -23.04
C GLU A 104 -11.35 -9.22 -24.06
N ALA A 105 -11.33 -8.88 -25.35
CA ALA A 105 -10.85 -9.74 -26.43
C ALA A 105 -9.31 -9.88 -26.50
N PHE A 106 -8.53 -8.89 -26.07
CA PHE A 106 -7.05 -8.98 -26.03
C PHE A 106 -6.55 -9.93 -24.92
N PHE A 107 -7.42 -10.26 -23.95
CA PHE A 107 -7.06 -10.96 -22.72
C PHE A 107 -7.18 -12.49 -22.79
N ARG A 108 -7.74 -13.04 -23.88
CA ARG A 108 -8.02 -14.50 -23.95
C ARG A 108 -6.80 -15.38 -24.19
N ASP A 109 -5.74 -14.85 -24.79
CA ASP A 109 -4.58 -15.64 -25.25
C ASP A 109 -3.24 -15.23 -24.60
N ASN A 110 -3.25 -14.38 -23.56
CA ASN A 110 -2.03 -13.77 -23.04
C ASN A 110 -1.65 -14.29 -21.65
N GLU A 111 -0.56 -15.05 -21.56
CA GLU A 111 0.04 -15.55 -20.30
C GLU A 111 0.27 -14.42 -19.28
N ALA A 112 0.60 -13.22 -19.76
CA ALA A 112 0.75 -12.04 -18.92
C ALA A 112 -0.55 -11.66 -18.18
N TYR A 113 -1.73 -11.86 -18.79
CA TYR A 113 -3.00 -11.58 -18.14
C TYR A 113 -3.33 -12.60 -17.05
N ALA A 114 -3.14 -13.90 -17.32
CA ALA A 114 -3.32 -14.93 -16.29
C ALA A 114 -2.44 -14.66 -15.06
N LYS A 115 -1.21 -14.21 -15.30
CA LYS A 115 -0.28 -13.78 -14.24
C LYS A 115 -0.77 -12.53 -13.52
N LEU A 116 -1.26 -11.52 -14.24
CA LEU A 116 -1.84 -10.30 -13.65
C LEU A 116 -3.05 -10.63 -12.78
N THR A 117 -4.00 -11.43 -13.27
CA THR A 117 -5.19 -11.84 -12.51
C THR A 117 -4.81 -12.56 -11.23
N ALA A 118 -3.88 -13.53 -11.29
CA ALA A 118 -3.40 -14.21 -10.09
C ALA A 118 -2.72 -13.24 -9.09
N LEU A 119 -1.94 -12.28 -9.59
CA LEU A 119 -1.33 -11.25 -8.73
C LEU A 119 -2.38 -10.31 -8.12
N PHE A 120 -3.46 -9.99 -8.85
CA PHE A 120 -4.57 -9.20 -8.34
C PHE A 120 -5.35 -9.94 -7.26
N GLU A 121 -5.63 -11.23 -7.44
CA GLU A 121 -6.26 -12.07 -6.42
C GLU A 121 -5.37 -12.16 -5.17
N GLN A 122 -4.08 -12.42 -5.33
CA GLN A 122 -3.12 -12.41 -4.22
C GLN A 122 -3.06 -11.06 -3.50
N ARG A 123 -3.12 -9.95 -4.24
CA ARG A 123 -3.22 -8.60 -3.66
C ARG A 123 -4.52 -8.42 -2.91
N MET A 124 -5.66 -8.84 -3.47
CA MET A 124 -6.96 -8.74 -2.81
C MET A 124 -7.02 -9.56 -1.53
N ASP A 125 -6.42 -10.75 -1.51
CA ASP A 125 -6.28 -11.56 -0.30
C ASP A 125 -5.33 -10.92 0.72
N SER A 126 -4.21 -10.37 0.26
CA SER A 126 -3.27 -9.63 1.12
C SER A 126 -3.94 -8.40 1.71
N TYR A 127 -4.74 -7.68 0.91
CA TYR A 127 -5.61 -6.62 1.38
C TYR A 127 -6.57 -7.20 2.40
N ALA A 128 -7.41 -8.19 2.08
CA ALA A 128 -8.45 -8.77 2.94
C ALA A 128 -7.95 -9.35 4.27
N ASN A 129 -6.66 -9.69 4.36
CA ASN A 129 -6.00 -10.14 5.58
C ASN A 129 -5.10 -9.07 6.24
N ALA A 130 -4.98 -7.88 5.66
CA ALA A 130 -4.20 -6.78 6.22
C ALA A 130 -4.59 -6.44 7.66
N ASP A 131 -3.57 -6.29 8.50
CA ASP A 131 -3.73 -5.95 9.91
C ASP A 131 -4.23 -4.54 10.16
N ALA A 132 -3.97 -3.61 9.24
CA ALA A 132 -4.51 -2.26 9.20
C ALA A 132 -4.76 -1.82 7.74
N ARG A 133 -5.96 -1.29 7.49
CA ARG A 133 -6.35 -0.70 6.19
C ARG A 133 -6.78 0.73 6.39
N VAL A 134 -6.28 1.63 5.55
CA VAL A 134 -6.72 3.02 5.55
C VAL A 134 -7.20 3.41 4.15
N SER A 135 -8.48 3.75 4.04
CA SER A 135 -9.04 4.38 2.84
C SER A 135 -8.94 5.90 2.95
N LEU A 136 -8.33 6.52 1.93
CA LEU A 136 -8.15 7.97 1.86
C LEU A 136 -9.49 8.68 1.59
N GLU A 137 -10.36 8.09 0.77
CA GLU A 137 -11.71 8.60 0.52
C GLU A 137 -12.55 8.59 1.80
N ASN A 138 -12.43 7.53 2.60
CA ASN A 138 -13.08 7.47 3.91
C ASN A 138 -12.47 8.45 4.93
N ILE A 139 -11.26 8.96 4.73
CA ILE A 139 -10.72 10.07 5.52
C ILE A 139 -11.43 11.36 5.11
N ALA A 140 -11.43 11.68 3.81
CA ALA A 140 -12.06 12.88 3.27
C ALA A 140 -13.56 12.94 3.63
N PHE A 141 -14.30 11.85 3.42
CA PHE A 141 -15.73 11.77 3.71
C PHE A 141 -16.05 12.02 5.18
N LYS A 142 -15.25 11.47 6.11
CA LYS A 142 -15.43 11.70 7.55
C LYS A 142 -15.15 13.15 7.96
N GLN A 143 -14.32 13.86 7.21
CA GLN A 143 -14.09 15.30 7.40
C GLN A 143 -15.12 16.17 6.66
N GLY A 144 -16.16 15.57 6.07
CA GLY A 144 -17.23 16.30 5.36
C GLY A 144 -16.90 16.63 3.91
N HIS A 145 -15.89 16.00 3.33
CA HIS A 145 -15.45 16.24 1.96
C HIS A 145 -15.81 15.07 1.04
N ASN A 146 -16.36 15.37 -0.13
CA ASN A 146 -16.68 14.38 -1.16
C ASN A 146 -15.50 14.09 -2.11
N ASP A 147 -14.42 14.87 -2.00
CA ASP A 147 -13.21 14.74 -2.80
C ASP A 147 -11.99 14.74 -1.88
N VAL A 148 -11.12 13.74 -2.04
CA VAL A 148 -9.88 13.59 -1.28
C VAL A 148 -8.84 14.66 -1.61
N ASN A 149 -8.88 15.21 -2.83
CA ASN A 149 -7.90 16.19 -3.30
C ASN A 149 -8.02 17.55 -2.63
N VAL A 150 -9.08 17.79 -1.85
CA VAL A 150 -9.24 19.01 -1.05
C VAL A 150 -8.37 19.01 0.20
N LEU A 151 -7.87 17.84 0.60
CA LEU A 151 -7.00 17.67 1.76
C LEU A 151 -5.55 17.64 1.34
N THR A 152 -4.68 18.21 2.17
CA THR A 152 -3.23 18.08 1.97
C THR A 152 -2.78 16.65 2.24
N PRO A 153 -1.72 16.17 1.57
CA PRO A 153 -1.17 14.84 1.85
C PRO A 153 -0.75 14.64 3.32
N SER A 154 -0.25 15.68 3.98
CA SER A 154 0.07 15.69 5.42
C SER A 154 -1.18 15.51 6.29
N ALA A 155 -2.27 16.24 6.02
CA ALA A 155 -3.52 16.10 6.75
C ALA A 155 -4.09 14.67 6.62
N ILE A 156 -4.05 14.11 5.41
CA ILE A 156 -4.47 12.73 5.17
C ILE A 156 -3.58 11.75 5.94
N ALA A 157 -2.26 11.97 5.97
CA ALA A 157 -1.32 11.11 6.71
C ALA A 157 -1.54 11.15 8.23
N ILE A 158 -1.80 12.33 8.81
CA ILE A 158 -2.13 12.48 10.24
C ILE A 158 -3.38 11.68 10.59
N GLU A 159 -4.44 11.81 9.80
CA GLU A 159 -5.69 11.07 9.98
C GLU A 159 -5.54 9.56 9.78
N ALA A 160 -4.67 9.16 8.84
CA ALA A 160 -4.36 7.76 8.63
C ALA A 160 -3.73 7.15 9.88
N LEU A 161 -2.74 7.82 10.49
CA LEU A 161 -2.09 7.37 11.71
C LEU A 161 -3.08 7.27 12.88
N LEU A 162 -3.96 8.27 13.06
CA LEU A 162 -5.03 8.23 14.07
C LEU A 162 -5.96 7.01 13.90
N LYS A 163 -6.35 6.70 12.65
CA LYS A 163 -7.18 5.52 12.37
C LYS A 163 -6.44 4.21 12.65
N MET A 164 -5.15 4.15 12.36
CA MET A 164 -4.32 2.98 12.68
C MET A 164 -4.25 2.75 14.18
N GLU A 165 -4.01 3.81 14.96
CA GLU A 165 -3.98 3.77 16.42
C GLU A 165 -5.28 3.18 16.99
N SER A 166 -6.44 3.72 16.59
CA SER A 166 -7.75 3.25 17.03
C SER A 166 -7.94 1.76 16.73
N PHE A 167 -7.66 1.34 15.49
CA PHE A 167 -7.91 -0.03 15.05
C PHE A 167 -6.98 -1.06 15.71
N LEU A 168 -5.71 -0.71 15.84
CA LEU A 168 -4.72 -1.61 16.43
C LEU A 168 -4.86 -1.71 17.95
N THR A 169 -5.24 -0.61 18.61
CA THR A 169 -5.54 -0.62 20.05
C THR A 169 -6.78 -1.45 20.37
N GLU A 170 -7.87 -1.30 19.59
CA GLU A 170 -9.07 -2.14 19.72
C GLU A 170 -8.74 -3.63 19.57
N LYS A 171 -7.95 -4.00 18.55
CA LYS A 171 -7.50 -5.39 18.35
C LYS A 171 -6.60 -5.90 19.47
N ALA A 172 -5.77 -5.05 20.07
CA ALA A 172 -4.92 -5.43 21.19
C ALA A 172 -5.75 -5.69 22.46
N MET A 173 -6.81 -4.90 22.69
CA MET A 173 -7.72 -5.08 23.82
C MET A 173 -8.58 -6.35 23.71
N VAL A 174 -8.95 -6.77 22.51
CA VAL A 174 -9.76 -8.00 22.28
C VAL A 174 -8.92 -9.29 22.39
N ARG A 175 -7.59 -9.21 22.29
CA ARG A 175 -6.69 -10.36 22.34
C ARG A 175 -6.18 -10.71 23.75
N ASN A 176 -6.49 -9.89 24.76
CA ASN A 176 -6.18 -10.10 26.18
C ASN A 176 -7.42 -10.58 26.94
#